data_AF-A0A8H7N049-F1
#
_entry.id   AF-A0A8H7N049-F1
#
_cell.length_a   1.000
_cell.length_b   1.000
_cell.length_c   1.000
_cell.angle_alpha   90.00
_cell.angle_beta   90.00
_cell.angle_gamma   90.00
#
_symmetry.space_group_name_H-M   'P 1'
#
loop_
_entity.id
_entity.type
_entity.pdbx_description
1 polymer ?
#
loop_
_entity_poly.entity_id
_entity_poly.type
_entity_poly.pdbx_seq_one_letter_code
_entity_poly.pdbx_strand_id
1 'polypeptide(L)'
;MMGYALRNSRIPLAMMFLCMYEIFDSCDHRWVIHLRACQDFLHRRKLLLTSAINETDEERNHVSLVGRFFAFQDAISRTACGNPSVFSWEYWQQADLDGTDHLFGRSTKSAAILFKTTELGRMKDSLSVEDFETRLFILDHEIASLDAVDTEDYLAKRVDKAVPKLPTPQRYALYTHRARARQ
;
A
#
# COMPACT_ATOMS: atom_id res chain seq x y z
N MET A 1 26.35 -21.19 -4.44
CA MET A 1 24.99 -21.47 -4.99
C MET A 1 23.92 -20.52 -4.42
N MET A 2 23.92 -20.23 -3.11
CA MET A 2 22.96 -19.33 -2.43
C MET A 2 22.79 -17.93 -3.05
N GLY A 3 23.89 -17.31 -3.53
CA GLY A 3 23.86 -15.95 -4.10
C GLY A 3 23.15 -15.84 -5.46
N TYR A 4 22.96 -16.94 -6.20
CA TYR A 4 22.21 -16.91 -7.46
C TYR A 4 20.69 -16.89 -7.21
N ALA A 5 20.21 -17.65 -6.23
CA ALA A 5 18.80 -17.66 -5.85
C ALA A 5 18.37 -16.29 -5.30
N LEU A 6 19.19 -15.67 -4.46
CA LEU A 6 18.90 -14.34 -3.91
C LEU A 6 18.99 -13.21 -4.93
N ARG A 7 19.55 -13.46 -6.13
CA ARG A 7 19.53 -12.52 -7.26
C ARG A 7 18.31 -12.68 -8.15
N ASN A 8 17.78 -13.90 -8.30
CA ASN A 8 16.64 -14.19 -9.17
C ASN A 8 15.32 -13.61 -8.60
N SER A 9 14.87 -12.49 -9.15
CA SER A 9 13.63 -11.81 -8.76
C SER A 9 12.35 -12.59 -9.07
N ARG A 10 12.42 -13.66 -9.88
CA ARG A 10 11.26 -14.52 -10.21
C ARG A 10 10.90 -15.48 -9.10
N ILE A 11 11.85 -15.84 -8.24
CA ILE A 11 11.60 -16.71 -7.08
C ILE A 11 10.59 -16.10 -6.10
N PRO A 12 10.77 -14.87 -5.59
CA PRO A 12 9.79 -14.25 -4.70
C PRO A 12 8.43 -14.04 -5.38
N LEU A 13 8.39 -13.80 -6.71
CA LEU A 13 7.12 -13.75 -7.45
C LEU A 13 6.39 -15.09 -7.44
N ALA A 14 7.09 -16.20 -7.67
CA ALA A 14 6.50 -17.53 -7.58
C ALA A 14 5.95 -17.82 -6.17
N MET A 15 6.69 -17.43 -5.13
CA MET A 15 6.22 -17.52 -3.73
C MET A 15 4.95 -16.71 -3.49
N MET A 16 4.85 -15.50 -4.06
CA MET A 16 3.65 -14.68 -4.00
C MET A 16 2.45 -15.36 -4.65
N PHE A 17 2.60 -15.91 -5.87
CA PHE A 17 1.49 -16.60 -6.55
C PHE A 17 1.05 -17.87 -5.85
N LEU A 18 1.99 -18.66 -5.30
CA LEU A 18 1.65 -19.85 -4.51
C LEU A 18 0.91 -19.47 -3.22
N CYS A 19 1.35 -18.41 -2.54
CA CYS A 19 0.66 -17.86 -1.37
C CYS A 19 -0.77 -17.41 -1.73
N MET A 20 -0.96 -16.70 -2.84
CA MET A 20 -2.29 -16.31 -3.31
C MET A 20 -3.18 -17.53 -3.56
N TYR A 21 -2.64 -18.58 -4.22
CA TYR A 21 -3.37 -19.81 -4.45
C TYR A 21 -3.82 -20.45 -3.13
N GLU A 22 -2.95 -20.58 -2.14
CA GLU A 22 -3.28 -21.15 -0.83
C GLU A 22 -4.31 -20.30 -0.05
N ILE A 23 -4.26 -18.98 -0.18
CA ILE A 23 -5.25 -18.09 0.45
C ILE A 23 -6.63 -18.28 -0.19
N PHE A 24 -6.69 -18.37 -1.53
CA PHE A 24 -7.94 -18.55 -2.27
C PHE A 24 -8.48 -19.98 -2.18
N ASP A 25 -7.61 -20.98 -2.08
CA ASP A 25 -7.96 -22.39 -1.94
C ASP A 25 -8.20 -22.72 -0.46
N SER A 26 -9.46 -22.72 -0.05
CA SER A 26 -9.92 -23.17 1.28
C SER A 26 -9.32 -22.41 2.48
N CYS A 27 -8.78 -21.21 2.28
CA CYS A 27 -8.15 -20.39 3.31
C CYS A 27 -7.06 -21.13 4.10
N ASP A 28 -6.22 -21.90 3.40
CA ASP A 28 -5.19 -22.72 4.01
C ASP A 28 -4.17 -21.85 4.78
N HIS A 29 -4.10 -22.03 6.10
CA HIS A 29 -3.20 -21.27 6.98
C HIS A 29 -1.69 -21.49 6.72
N ARG A 30 -1.31 -22.43 5.84
CA ARG A 30 0.10 -22.67 5.47
C ARG A 30 0.76 -21.52 4.73
N TRP A 31 -0.02 -20.56 4.19
CA TRP A 31 0.50 -19.35 3.55
C TRP A 31 1.47 -18.55 4.43
N VAL A 32 1.34 -18.70 5.76
CA VAL A 32 2.22 -18.17 6.81
C VAL A 32 3.70 -18.57 6.60
N ILE A 33 3.96 -19.73 5.98
CA ILE A 33 5.32 -20.20 5.65
C ILE A 33 5.92 -19.32 4.56
N HIS A 34 5.16 -19.01 3.50
CA HIS A 34 5.60 -18.12 2.42
C HIS A 34 5.89 -16.72 2.93
N LEU A 35 5.10 -16.23 3.91
CA LEU A 35 5.32 -14.94 4.55
C LEU A 35 6.71 -14.86 5.21
N ARG A 36 7.05 -15.84 6.06
CA ARG A 36 8.34 -15.89 6.75
C ARG A 36 9.50 -16.06 5.76
N ALA A 37 9.33 -16.96 4.80
CA ALA A 37 10.33 -17.20 3.77
C ALA A 37 10.58 -15.94 2.91
N CYS A 38 9.55 -15.14 2.62
CA CYS A 38 9.70 -13.88 1.91
C CYS A 38 10.46 -12.84 2.75
N GLN A 39 10.12 -12.68 4.02
CA GLN A 39 10.83 -11.74 4.91
C GLN A 39 12.32 -12.08 4.97
N ASP A 40 12.65 -13.36 5.18
CA ASP A 40 14.02 -13.86 5.17
C ASP A 40 14.73 -13.60 3.84
N PHE A 41 14.04 -13.82 2.71
CA PHE A 41 14.56 -13.54 1.38
C PHE A 41 14.90 -12.05 1.22
N LEU A 42 13.97 -11.15 1.57
CA LEU A 42 14.15 -9.70 1.46
C LEU A 42 15.29 -9.20 2.35
N HIS A 43 15.35 -9.69 3.59
CA HIS A 43 16.40 -9.33 4.54
C HIS A 43 17.78 -9.76 4.03
N ARG A 44 17.92 -11.02 3.61
CA ARG A 44 19.18 -11.55 3.06
C ARG A 44 19.57 -10.85 1.76
N ARG A 45 18.60 -10.57 0.88
CA ARG A 45 18.83 -9.83 -0.36
C ARG A 45 19.35 -8.43 -0.06
N LYS A 46 18.72 -7.70 0.87
CA LYS A 46 19.18 -6.37 1.31
C LYS A 46 20.64 -6.44 1.76
N LEU A 47 20.97 -7.33 2.70
CA LEU A 47 22.34 -7.49 3.20
C LEU A 47 23.36 -7.78 2.11
N LEU A 48 23.07 -8.72 1.20
CA LEU A 48 24.02 -9.13 0.15
C LEU A 48 24.17 -8.12 -0.99
N LEU A 49 23.12 -7.34 -1.29
CA LEU A 49 23.13 -6.37 -2.37
C LEU A 49 23.58 -4.96 -1.92
N THR A 50 23.76 -4.72 -0.60
CA THR A 50 24.31 -3.45 -0.09
C THR A 50 25.73 -3.13 -0.60
N SER A 51 26.46 -4.10 -1.17
CA SER A 51 27.90 -3.95 -1.41
C SER A 51 28.36 -4.04 -2.87
N ALA A 52 27.53 -4.46 -3.81
CA ALA A 52 27.86 -4.50 -5.23
C ALA A 52 26.66 -4.99 -6.02
N ILE A 53 26.34 -4.34 -7.16
CA ILE A 53 25.68 -4.86 -8.39
C ILE A 53 24.58 -3.91 -8.90
N ASN A 54 24.61 -3.69 -10.21
CA ASN A 54 23.56 -3.05 -11.02
C ASN A 54 22.32 -3.95 -11.04
N GLU A 55 21.48 -3.86 -10.00
CA GLU A 55 20.14 -4.45 -10.01
C GLU A 55 19.30 -3.75 -11.07
N THR A 56 18.69 -4.51 -11.98
CA THR A 56 17.82 -3.94 -13.01
C THR A 56 16.55 -3.37 -12.38
N ASP A 57 15.92 -2.39 -13.04
CA ASP A 57 14.67 -1.81 -12.54
C ASP A 57 13.55 -2.86 -12.47
N GLU A 58 13.51 -3.82 -13.40
CA GLU A 58 12.57 -4.94 -13.38
C GLU A 58 12.74 -5.80 -12.12
N GLU A 59 13.98 -6.17 -11.77
CA GLU A 59 14.26 -6.95 -10.58
C GLU A 59 13.88 -6.20 -9.29
N ARG A 60 14.20 -4.91 -9.23
CA ARG A 60 13.82 -4.04 -8.12
C ARG A 60 12.30 -3.95 -7.96
N ASN A 61 11.59 -3.79 -9.07
CA ASN A 61 10.13 -3.70 -9.09
C ASN A 61 9.46 -5.00 -8.64
N HIS A 62 9.94 -6.16 -9.12
CA HIS A 62 9.44 -7.46 -8.69
C HIS A 62 9.62 -7.68 -7.18
N VAL A 63 10.80 -7.37 -6.66
CA VAL A 63 11.12 -7.53 -5.24
C VAL A 63 10.27 -6.56 -4.38
N SER A 64 10.09 -5.32 -4.85
CA SER A 64 9.24 -4.33 -4.19
C SER A 64 7.79 -4.78 -4.14
N LEU A 65 7.23 -5.22 -5.28
CA LEU A 65 5.87 -5.76 -5.39
C LEU A 65 5.64 -6.91 -4.39
N VAL A 66 6.53 -7.90 -4.39
CA VAL A 66 6.38 -9.08 -3.53
C VAL A 66 6.48 -8.68 -2.05
N GLY A 67 7.43 -7.80 -1.71
CA GLY A 67 7.53 -7.30 -0.34
C GLY A 67 6.26 -6.60 0.12
N ARG A 68 5.68 -5.75 -0.73
CA ARG A 68 4.45 -5.02 -0.40
C ARG A 68 3.27 -5.97 -0.23
N PHE A 69 3.13 -6.97 -1.11
CA PHE A 69 2.12 -8.01 -0.96
C PHE A 69 2.22 -8.71 0.39
N PHE A 70 3.40 -9.21 0.75
CA PHE A 70 3.57 -9.97 1.99
C PHE A 70 3.45 -9.09 3.24
N ALA A 71 3.93 -7.85 3.21
CA ALA A 71 3.71 -6.89 4.29
C ALA A 71 2.20 -6.63 4.49
N PHE A 72 1.46 -6.42 3.40
CA PHE A 72 0.01 -6.27 3.45
C PHE A 72 -0.67 -7.51 4.06
N GLN A 73 -0.30 -8.72 3.61
CA GLN A 73 -0.84 -9.97 4.16
C GLN A 73 -0.54 -10.13 5.67
N ASP A 74 0.66 -9.75 6.12
CA ASP A 74 1.02 -9.72 7.53
C ASP A 74 0.11 -8.77 8.33
N ALA A 75 -0.05 -7.54 7.81
CA ALA A 75 -0.81 -6.48 8.45
C ALA A 75 -2.32 -6.73 8.50
N ILE A 76 -2.92 -7.51 7.59
CA ILE A 76 -4.35 -7.81 7.65
C ILE A 76 -4.67 -9.13 8.36
N SER A 77 -3.81 -10.14 8.21
CA SER A 77 -4.15 -11.51 8.61
C SER A 77 -3.56 -11.92 9.97
N ARG A 78 -2.43 -11.34 10.39
CA ARG A 78 -1.79 -11.72 11.67
C ARG A 78 -2.06 -10.76 12.80
N THR A 79 -2.15 -9.48 12.48
CA THR A 79 -2.63 -8.42 13.38
C THR A 79 -3.99 -8.77 13.97
N ALA A 80 -4.92 -9.26 13.14
CA ALA A 80 -6.25 -9.73 13.55
C ALA A 80 -6.20 -10.99 14.44
N CYS A 81 -5.22 -11.87 14.23
CA CYS A 81 -5.07 -13.13 14.98
C CYS A 81 -4.16 -13.02 16.22
N GLY A 82 -3.70 -11.81 16.60
CA GLY A 82 -2.91 -11.60 17.81
C GLY A 82 -1.43 -12.03 17.73
N ASN A 83 -0.96 -12.50 16.57
CA ASN A 83 0.44 -12.91 16.38
C ASN A 83 1.36 -11.71 16.10
N PRO A 84 2.60 -11.69 16.64
CA PRO A 84 3.58 -10.65 16.33
C PRO A 84 3.76 -10.46 14.82
N SER A 85 3.93 -9.21 14.42
CA SER A 85 4.21 -8.88 13.03
C SER A 85 5.55 -9.44 12.59
N VAL A 86 5.59 -9.89 11.34
CA VAL A 86 6.81 -10.33 10.65
C VAL A 86 7.47 -9.11 10.01
N PHE A 87 6.70 -8.18 9.44
CA PHE A 87 7.21 -6.94 8.88
C PHE A 87 7.23 -5.84 9.94
N SER A 88 8.38 -5.20 10.12
CA SER A 88 8.56 -4.16 11.14
C SER A 88 7.97 -2.80 10.70
N TRP A 89 7.81 -1.89 11.66
CA TRP A 89 7.31 -0.54 11.38
C TRP A 89 8.20 0.24 10.39
N GLU A 90 9.51 -0.01 10.41
CA GLU A 90 10.47 0.63 9.49
C GLU A 90 10.20 0.25 8.03
N TYR A 91 9.63 -0.93 7.77
CA TYR A 91 9.22 -1.33 6.43
C TYR A 91 8.11 -0.42 5.90
N TRP A 92 7.11 -0.13 6.74
CA TRP A 92 5.98 0.73 6.39
C TRP A 92 6.39 2.19 6.17
N GLN A 93 7.36 2.70 6.94
CA GLN A 93 7.90 4.06 6.73
C GLN A 93 8.68 4.24 5.42
N GLN A 94 9.27 3.15 4.91
CA GLN A 94 10.00 3.16 3.63
C GLN A 94 9.09 2.99 2.42
N ALA A 95 7.86 2.51 2.63
CA ALA A 95 6.84 2.55 1.60
C ALA A 95 6.41 4.02 1.44
N ASP A 96 6.31 4.51 0.21
CA ASP A 96 5.70 5.81 -0.06
C ASP A 96 4.21 5.71 0.32
N LEU A 97 3.88 6.06 1.56
CA LEU A 97 2.54 5.96 2.14
C LEU A 97 1.61 7.08 1.64
N ASP A 98 2.17 8.14 1.06
CA ASP A 98 1.44 9.29 0.52
C ASP A 98 1.16 9.15 -0.98
N GLY A 99 1.93 8.30 -1.67
CA GLY A 99 1.66 7.87 -3.04
C GLY A 99 0.49 6.89 -3.15
N THR A 100 -0.28 6.97 -4.23
CA THR A 100 -1.20 5.88 -4.60
C THR A 100 -0.37 4.72 -5.10
N ASP A 101 -0.26 3.65 -4.30
CA ASP A 101 0.38 2.42 -4.76
C ASP A 101 -0.39 1.89 -5.98
N HIS A 102 0.27 1.58 -7.09
CA HIS A 102 -0.46 1.15 -8.29
C HIS A 102 -1.14 -0.22 -8.15
N LEU A 103 -0.75 -1.02 -7.16
CA LEU A 103 -1.26 -2.38 -6.92
C LEU A 103 -2.22 -2.42 -5.73
N PHE A 104 -1.88 -1.71 -4.65
CA PHE A 104 -2.65 -1.67 -3.42
C PHE A 104 -3.36 -0.34 -3.22
N GLY A 105 -3.25 0.60 -4.15
CA GLY A 105 -3.88 1.91 -4.06
C GLY A 105 -3.53 2.63 -2.76
N ARG A 106 -4.56 3.10 -2.08
CA ARG A 106 -4.48 3.75 -0.77
C ARG A 106 -4.52 2.73 0.37
N SER A 107 -4.71 1.44 0.06
CA SER A 107 -4.74 0.36 1.03
C SER A 107 -3.39 0.17 1.72
N THR A 108 -2.28 0.69 1.19
CA THR A 108 -0.99 0.73 1.89
C THR A 108 -1.05 1.59 3.16
N LYS A 109 -1.65 2.79 3.09
CA LYS A 109 -1.84 3.66 4.27
C LYS A 109 -2.80 3.03 5.26
N SER A 110 -3.88 2.42 4.78
CA SER A 110 -4.82 1.67 5.63
C SER A 110 -4.16 0.48 6.33
N ALA A 111 -3.30 -0.27 5.65
CA ALA A 111 -2.56 -1.38 6.23
C ALA A 111 -1.54 -0.92 7.28
N ALA A 112 -0.86 0.20 7.05
CA ALA A 112 0.03 0.82 8.03
C ALA A 112 -0.71 1.25 9.30
N ILE A 113 -1.91 1.83 9.16
CA ILE A 113 -2.79 2.21 10.28
C ILE A 113 -3.29 0.96 11.02
N LEU A 114 -3.69 -0.09 10.29
CA LEU A 114 -4.11 -1.36 10.89
C LEU A 114 -2.98 -1.98 11.72
N PHE A 115 -1.76 -2.00 11.16
CA PHE A 115 -0.57 -2.42 11.87
C PHE A 115 -0.38 -1.62 13.17
N LYS A 116 -0.36 -0.28 13.10
CA LYS A 116 -0.20 0.59 14.28
C LYS A 116 -1.25 0.33 15.35
N THR A 117 -2.51 0.18 14.95
CA THR A 117 -3.63 -0.08 15.84
C THR A 117 -3.40 -1.36 16.63
N THR A 118 -3.02 -2.44 15.94
CA THR A 118 -2.80 -3.73 16.59
C THR A 118 -1.57 -3.78 17.47
N GLU A 119 -0.48 -3.09 17.09
CA GLU A 119 0.71 -2.97 17.93
C GLU A 119 0.44 -2.12 19.17
N LEU A 120 -0.29 -1.01 19.05
CA LEU A 120 -0.68 -0.19 20.20
C LEU A 120 -1.55 -0.98 21.18
N GLY A 121 -2.49 -1.77 20.68
CA GLY A 121 -3.31 -2.68 21.50
C GLY A 121 -2.48 -3.69 22.29
N ARG A 122 -1.40 -4.22 21.72
CA ARG A 122 -0.47 -5.16 22.40
C ARG A 122 0.37 -4.47 23.47
N MET A 123 0.75 -3.22 23.22
CA MET A 123 1.59 -2.45 24.13
C MET A 123 0.80 -1.86 25.30
N LYS A 124 -0.53 -1.98 25.31
CA LYS A 124 -1.42 -1.36 26.31
C LYS A 124 -0.97 -1.58 27.75
N ASP A 125 -0.62 -2.82 28.11
CA ASP A 125 -0.23 -3.16 29.49
C ASP A 125 1.24 -2.84 29.80
N SER A 126 2.03 -2.50 28.78
CA SER A 126 3.47 -2.19 28.89
C SER A 126 3.80 -0.70 28.84
N LEU A 127 2.84 0.14 28.43
CA LEU A 127 2.98 1.58 28.32
C LEU A 127 2.42 2.28 29.56
N SER A 128 2.94 3.47 29.84
CA SER A 128 2.25 4.37 30.77
C SER A 128 0.90 4.79 30.16
N VAL A 129 -0.06 5.14 31.02
CA VAL A 129 -1.36 5.65 30.57
C VAL A 129 -1.18 6.88 29.68
N GLU A 130 -0.27 7.79 30.05
CA GLU A 130 0.01 9.01 29.28
C GLU A 130 0.59 8.71 27.88
N ASP A 131 1.54 7.78 27.79
CA ASP A 131 2.12 7.36 26.50
C ASP A 131 1.09 6.67 25.61
N PHE A 132 0.23 5.84 26.21
CA PHE A 132 -0.84 5.15 25.49
C PHE A 132 -1.85 6.15 24.91
N GLU A 133 -2.35 7.08 25.73
CA GLU A 133 -3.30 8.11 25.29
C GLU A 133 -2.71 9.02 24.20
N THR A 134 -1.44 9.41 24.35
CA THR A 134 -0.74 10.23 23.34
C THR A 134 -0.66 9.50 21.99
N ARG A 135 -0.28 8.22 22.00
CA ARG A 135 -0.20 7.41 20.78
C ARG A 135 -1.57 7.14 20.17
N LEU A 136 -2.58 6.93 21.01
CA LEU A 136 -3.97 6.73 20.57
C LEU A 136 -4.49 7.99 19.88
N PHE A 137 -4.27 9.17 20.47
CA PHE A 137 -4.66 10.45 19.87
C PHE A 137 -4.04 10.68 18.49
N ILE A 138 -2.75 10.37 18.33
CA ILE A 138 -2.07 10.46 17.03
C ILE A 138 -2.71 9.49 16.02
N LEU A 139 -2.96 8.25 16.44
CA LEU A 139 -3.56 7.23 15.59
C LEU A 139 -4.99 7.59 15.16
N ASP A 140 -5.81 8.16 16.05
CA ASP A 140 -7.16 8.64 15.74
C ASP A 140 -7.12 9.75 14.68
N HIS A 141 -6.16 10.66 14.76
CA HIS A 141 -5.97 11.68 13.74
C HIS A 141 -5.57 11.09 12.38
N GLU A 142 -4.69 10.08 12.38
CA GLU A 142 -4.32 9.36 11.16
C GLU A 142 -5.51 8.60 10.54
N ILE A 143 -6.35 7.97 11.36
CA ILE A 143 -7.59 7.30 10.91
C ILE A 143 -8.55 8.32 10.30
N ALA A 144 -8.79 9.45 10.97
CA ALA A 144 -9.66 10.52 10.45
C ALA A 144 -9.16 11.07 9.10
N SER A 145 -7.84 11.07 8.87
CA SER A 145 -7.25 11.46 7.60
C SER A 145 -7.55 10.49 6.44
N LEU A 146 -8.02 9.27 6.71
CA LEU A 146 -8.51 8.35 5.68
C LEU A 146 -9.89 8.78 5.16
N ASP A 147 -10.82 9.10 6.09
CA ASP A 147 -12.21 9.44 5.78
C ASP A 147 -12.35 10.76 5.00
N ALA A 148 -11.49 11.73 5.31
CA ALA A 148 -11.50 13.04 4.65
C ALA A 148 -11.26 12.93 3.14
N VAL A 149 -10.48 11.94 2.70
CA VAL A 149 -10.09 11.83 1.29
C VAL A 149 -10.96 10.86 0.49
N ASP A 150 -11.72 9.98 1.14
CA ASP A 150 -12.82 9.29 0.47
C ASP A 150 -13.91 10.30 0.10
N THR A 151 -14.27 11.19 1.01
CA THR A 151 -15.34 12.18 0.78
C THR A 151 -15.01 13.11 -0.40
N GLU A 152 -13.79 13.65 -0.47
CA GLU A 152 -13.35 14.51 -1.59
C GLU A 152 -13.33 13.78 -2.95
N ASP A 153 -12.84 12.53 -3.02
CA ASP A 153 -12.77 11.75 -4.27
C ASP A 153 -14.16 11.24 -4.71
N TYR A 154 -15.02 10.84 -3.76
CA TYR A 154 -16.43 10.52 -4.03
C TYR A 154 -17.20 11.75 -4.53
N LEU A 155 -16.97 12.93 -3.94
CA LEU A 155 -17.59 14.18 -4.38
C LEU A 155 -17.08 14.60 -5.75
N ALA A 156 -15.78 14.55 -6.03
CA ALA A 156 -15.20 14.86 -7.33
C ALA A 156 -15.76 13.95 -8.45
N LYS A 157 -15.82 12.63 -8.23
CA LYS A 157 -16.42 11.67 -9.17
C LYS A 157 -17.92 11.86 -9.35
N ARG A 158 -18.62 12.39 -8.34
CA ARG A 158 -20.04 12.71 -8.41
C ARG A 158 -20.31 14.02 -9.15
N VAL A 159 -19.45 15.03 -9.01
CA VAL A 159 -19.52 16.27 -9.81
C VAL A 159 -19.30 15.95 -11.30
N ASP A 160 -18.31 15.13 -11.65
CA ASP A 160 -18.06 14.72 -13.03
C ASP A 160 -19.22 13.91 -13.66
N LYS A 161 -19.97 13.16 -12.85
CA LYS A 161 -21.19 12.47 -13.28
C LYS A 161 -22.43 13.37 -13.29
N ALA A 162 -22.46 14.41 -12.46
CA ALA A 162 -23.59 15.33 -12.33
C ALA A 162 -23.57 16.48 -13.35
N VAL A 163 -22.42 16.76 -13.98
CA VAL A 163 -22.35 17.63 -15.15
C VAL A 163 -22.88 16.84 -16.35
N PRO A 164 -24.05 17.19 -16.93
CA PRO A 164 -24.45 16.60 -18.19
C PRO A 164 -23.36 16.99 -19.20
N LYS A 165 -22.74 16.01 -19.85
CA LYS A 165 -21.91 16.27 -21.03
C LYS A 165 -22.81 16.95 -22.04
N LEU A 166 -22.81 18.28 -22.08
CA LEU A 166 -23.48 19.01 -23.14
C LEU A 166 -22.90 18.45 -24.44
N PRO A 167 -23.73 17.97 -25.38
CA PRO A 167 -23.24 17.58 -26.68
C PRO A 167 -22.52 18.80 -27.24
N THR A 168 -21.34 18.58 -27.81
CA THR A 168 -20.60 19.64 -28.47
C THR A 168 -21.36 20.03 -29.73
N PRO A 169 -21.79 21.28 -29.88
CA PRO A 169 -21.70 21.86 -31.22
C PRO A 169 -21.04 23.24 -31.15
N GLN A 170 -20.33 23.57 -32.23
CA GLN A 170 -19.88 24.94 -32.55
C GLN A 170 -18.73 25.47 -31.69
N ARG A 171 -17.56 24.85 -31.83
CA ARG A 171 -16.29 25.41 -31.34
C ARG A 171 -15.76 26.59 -32.18
N TYR A 172 -16.40 26.96 -33.29
CA TYR A 172 -16.04 28.15 -34.07
C TYR A 172 -17.28 28.68 -34.80
N ALA A 173 -17.87 29.76 -34.28
CA ALA A 173 -18.69 30.77 -34.99
C ALA A 173 -19.72 31.33 -33.99
N LEU A 174 -19.34 32.35 -33.20
CA LEU A 174 -20.28 33.34 -32.66
C LEU A 174 -19.59 34.55 -31.99
N TYR A 175 -18.26 34.59 -31.92
CA TYR A 175 -17.52 35.76 -31.41
C TYR A 175 -17.13 36.83 -32.44
N THR A 176 -17.61 36.76 -33.69
CA THR A 176 -17.18 37.71 -34.75
C THR A 176 -18.28 38.45 -35.51
N HIS A 177 -19.53 38.52 -35.04
CA HIS A 177 -20.57 39.33 -35.72
C HIS A 177 -21.38 40.32 -34.87
N ARG A 178 -20.97 40.62 -33.63
CA ARG A 178 -21.59 41.71 -32.83
C ARG A 178 -20.70 42.94 -32.60
N ALA A 179 -19.64 43.11 -33.41
CA ALA A 179 -18.77 44.29 -33.39
C ALA A 179 -18.85 45.17 -34.65
N ARG A 180 -19.81 44.94 -35.57
CA ARG A 180 -20.08 45.82 -36.72
C ARG A 180 -21.57 45.86 -37.07
N ALA A 181 -22.37 46.50 -36.22
CA ALA A 181 -23.73 46.96 -36.55
C ALA A 181 -24.24 48.03 -35.57
N ARG A 182 -23.34 48.89 -35.06
CA ARG A 182 -23.68 50.16 -34.41
C ARG A 182 -22.64 51.21 -34.80
N GLN A 183 -22.70 51.61 -36.06
CA GLN A 183 -22.37 52.92 -36.62
C GLN A 183 -22.85 52.92 -38.07
#